data_AF-A0A7Y4JQN8-F1
#
_entry.id   AF-A0A7Y4JQN8-F1
#
_cell.length_a   1.000
_cell.length_b   1.000
_cell.length_c   1.000
_cell.angle_alpha   90.00
_cell.angle_beta   90.00
_cell.angle_gamma   90.00
#
_symmetry.space_group_name_H-M   'P 1'
#
loop_
_entity.id
_entity.type
_entity.pdbx_description
1 polymer ?
#
loop_
_entity_poly.entity_id
_entity_poly.type
_entity_poly.pdbx_seq_one_letter_code
_entity_poly.pdbx_strand_id
1 'polypeptide(L)'
;MPPSEQPKTDVEKELSELRREVIESRNLVIKTDNLLKNLHAEVKAVGKRHEDFQKRQWLSSAVAYALFAVLAVGGAVLVNGARSSSNTNERERLEKQVADLSGQLEKQRADTTAHLTSQRAAGEVYKMMTTLPGDERLKGIDALVKLDTSKLSSLERQALNDRAAILRRETGDAALERGKIAFRKNEMPAVVENLSRFLAMNPQEADALDASFFLGTAYNQLRQHDKAVPLLARFVEGDKKSKTRDYAMLLLAQSYQETGAFDKAADTVRDALATYPATQYLSQFRGRLSSAKRAAAGGTDAAALPAAAPAGAPQATPAVQTAPAGQ
;
A
#
# COMPACT_ATOMS: atom_id res chain seq x y z
N MET A 1 -66.93 43.58 -162.56
CA MET A 1 -67.53 44.03 -161.27
C MET A 1 -67.17 43.00 -160.19
N PRO A 2 -67.16 43.38 -158.89
CA PRO A 2 -66.37 42.76 -157.79
C PRO A 2 -67.09 41.54 -157.16
N PRO A 3 -66.75 40.99 -155.95
CA PRO A 3 -65.58 41.11 -155.02
C PRO A 3 -64.91 39.72 -154.74
N SER A 4 -64.19 39.37 -153.66
CA SER A 4 -63.00 39.93 -152.93
C SER A 4 -62.36 38.80 -152.06
N GLU A 5 -61.33 39.06 -151.24
CA GLU A 5 -60.53 38.03 -150.52
C GLU A 5 -60.58 38.08 -148.96
N GLN A 6 -60.42 36.89 -148.33
CA GLN A 6 -59.71 36.57 -147.06
C GLN A 6 -60.18 37.19 -145.70
N PRO A 7 -59.80 36.68 -144.49
CA PRO A 7 -58.61 35.86 -144.11
C PRO A 7 -58.86 34.60 -143.23
N LYS A 8 -57.78 33.86 -142.89
CA LYS A 8 -57.81 32.60 -142.11
C LYS A 8 -56.61 32.31 -141.18
N THR A 9 -55.69 33.25 -140.96
CA THR A 9 -54.31 32.94 -140.51
C THR A 9 -53.96 33.18 -139.03
N ASP A 10 -54.80 33.87 -138.23
CA ASP A 10 -54.39 34.29 -136.88
C ASP A 10 -54.62 33.23 -135.78
N VAL A 11 -55.66 32.40 -135.92
CA VAL A 11 -56.10 31.43 -134.88
C VAL A 11 -55.06 30.34 -134.59
N GLU A 12 -54.26 29.94 -135.58
CA GLU A 12 -53.26 28.86 -135.39
C GLU A 12 -52.05 29.31 -134.54
N LYS A 13 -51.74 30.61 -134.50
CA LYS A 13 -50.65 31.13 -133.66
C LYS A 13 -51.00 31.09 -132.18
N GLU A 14 -52.17 31.60 -131.80
CA GLU A 14 -52.64 31.62 -130.41
C GLU A 14 -52.70 30.20 -129.81
N LEU A 15 -53.19 29.23 -130.59
CA LEU A 15 -53.23 27.81 -130.22
C LEU A 15 -51.83 27.21 -129.97
N SER A 16 -50.80 27.70 -130.66
CA SER A 16 -49.41 27.24 -130.47
C SER A 16 -48.78 27.84 -129.20
N GLU A 17 -49.08 29.11 -128.89
CA GLU A 17 -48.60 29.77 -127.67
C GLU A 17 -49.25 29.19 -126.42
N LEU A 18 -50.59 29.02 -126.41
CA LEU A 18 -51.32 28.34 -125.32
C LEU A 18 -50.75 26.95 -125.03
N ARG A 19 -50.42 26.18 -126.07
CA ARG A 19 -49.86 24.83 -125.90
C ARG A 19 -48.44 24.86 -125.31
N ARG A 20 -47.63 25.86 -125.66
CA ARG A 20 -46.32 26.10 -125.07
C ARG A 20 -46.42 26.54 -123.61
N GLU A 21 -47.30 27.49 -123.31
CA GLU A 21 -47.54 27.99 -121.95
C GLU A 21 -48.03 26.87 -121.02
N VAL A 22 -48.92 25.98 -121.49
CA VAL A 22 -49.35 24.79 -120.73
C VAL A 22 -48.20 23.82 -120.44
N ILE A 23 -47.26 23.63 -121.38
CA ILE A 23 -46.07 22.79 -121.16
C ILE A 23 -45.11 23.45 -120.16
N GLU A 24 -44.89 24.76 -120.28
CA GLU A 24 -44.01 25.54 -119.42
C GLU A 24 -44.56 25.62 -117.98
N SER A 25 -45.86 25.88 -117.84
CA SER A 25 -46.64 25.74 -116.61
C SER A 25 -46.49 24.36 -115.97
N ARG A 26 -46.70 23.27 -116.74
CA ARG A 26 -46.55 21.90 -116.24
C ARG A 26 -45.13 21.61 -115.78
N ASN A 27 -44.11 22.12 -116.47
CA ASN A 27 -42.72 21.97 -116.08
C ASN A 27 -42.39 22.76 -114.79
N LEU A 28 -42.94 23.98 -114.66
CA LEU A 28 -42.89 24.78 -113.43
C LEU A 28 -43.53 24.04 -112.26
N VAL A 29 -44.71 23.43 -112.45
CA VAL A 29 -45.41 22.62 -111.44
C VAL A 29 -44.60 21.39 -111.02
N ILE A 30 -43.97 20.68 -111.96
CA ILE A 30 -43.07 19.56 -111.64
C ILE A 30 -41.86 20.06 -110.83
N LYS A 31 -41.30 21.22 -111.20
CA LYS A 31 -40.15 21.80 -110.51
C LYS A 31 -40.50 22.28 -109.09
N THR A 32 -41.67 22.89 -108.89
CA THR A 32 -42.14 23.29 -107.56
C THR A 32 -42.51 22.10 -106.69
N ASP A 33 -43.14 21.06 -107.22
CA ASP A 33 -43.39 19.79 -106.51
C ASP A 33 -42.08 19.12 -106.06
N ASN A 34 -41.06 19.08 -106.92
CA ASN A 34 -39.77 18.50 -106.57
C ASN A 34 -39.00 19.35 -105.52
N LEU A 35 -39.09 20.68 -105.61
CA LEU A 35 -38.56 21.59 -104.57
C LEU A 35 -39.31 21.44 -103.25
N LEU A 36 -40.64 21.30 -103.26
CA LEU A 36 -41.48 21.03 -102.09
C LEU A 36 -41.09 19.72 -101.41
N LYS A 37 -40.89 18.65 -102.18
CA LYS A 37 -40.43 17.34 -101.67
C LYS A 37 -39.05 17.43 -101.04
N ASN A 38 -38.11 18.15 -101.66
CA ASN A 38 -36.77 18.32 -101.11
C ASN A 38 -36.79 19.18 -99.83
N LEU A 39 -37.50 20.31 -99.84
CA LEU A 39 -37.69 21.17 -98.67
C LEU A 39 -38.34 20.40 -97.51
N HIS A 40 -39.34 19.56 -97.80
CA HIS A 40 -39.97 18.70 -96.79
C HIS A 40 -38.99 17.68 -96.20
N ALA A 41 -38.12 17.09 -97.03
CA ALA A 41 -37.05 16.19 -96.57
C ALA A 41 -36.00 16.91 -95.70
N GLU A 42 -35.59 18.12 -96.08
CA GLU A 42 -34.64 18.94 -95.31
C GLU A 42 -35.24 19.41 -93.98
N VAL A 43 -36.48 19.91 -93.96
CA VAL A 43 -37.20 20.28 -92.73
C VAL A 43 -37.31 19.08 -91.78
N LYS A 44 -37.62 17.89 -92.31
CA LYS A 44 -37.67 16.65 -91.53
C LYS A 44 -36.29 16.24 -91.00
N ALA A 45 -35.23 16.42 -91.79
CA ALA A 45 -33.85 16.15 -91.37
C ALA A 45 -33.34 17.11 -90.29
N VAL A 46 -33.66 18.41 -90.39
CA VAL A 46 -33.37 19.42 -89.36
C VAL A 46 -34.13 19.12 -88.08
N GLY A 47 -35.44 18.82 -88.17
CA GLY A 47 -36.26 18.41 -87.03
C GLY A 47 -35.67 17.22 -86.30
N LYS A 48 -35.30 16.15 -87.04
CA LYS A 48 -34.68 14.95 -86.46
C LYS A 48 -33.32 15.25 -85.81
N ARG A 49 -32.47 16.09 -86.42
CA ARG A 49 -31.18 16.51 -85.81
C ARG A 49 -31.39 17.30 -84.52
N HIS A 50 -32.41 18.16 -84.47
CA HIS A 50 -32.72 18.94 -83.27
C HIS A 50 -33.26 18.03 -82.15
N GLU A 51 -34.13 17.07 -82.49
CA GLU A 51 -34.62 16.03 -81.57
C GLU A 51 -33.46 15.14 -81.05
N ASP A 52 -32.55 14.69 -81.90
CA ASP A 52 -31.37 13.90 -81.51
C ASP A 52 -30.41 14.71 -80.63
N PHE A 53 -30.24 16.01 -80.89
CA PHE A 53 -29.41 16.90 -80.06
C PHE A 53 -30.06 17.13 -78.68
N GLN A 54 -31.36 17.44 -78.64
CA GLN A 54 -32.11 17.57 -77.39
C GLN A 54 -32.08 16.27 -76.57
N LYS A 55 -32.27 15.10 -77.20
CA LYS A 55 -32.15 13.79 -76.54
C LYS A 55 -30.75 13.57 -75.97
N ARG A 56 -29.69 13.87 -76.73
CA ARG A 56 -28.29 13.75 -76.26
C ARG A 56 -27.97 14.72 -75.11
N GLN A 57 -28.45 15.96 -75.18
CA GLN A 57 -28.22 16.99 -74.16
C GLN A 57 -29.03 16.72 -72.88
N TRP A 58 -30.24 16.19 -73.00
CA TRP A 58 -31.03 15.71 -71.87
C TRP A 58 -30.37 14.49 -71.22
N LEU A 59 -29.87 13.54 -72.03
CA LEU A 59 -29.15 12.37 -71.51
C LEU A 59 -27.84 12.76 -70.81
N SER A 60 -27.05 13.66 -71.38
CA SER A 60 -25.77 14.10 -70.79
C SER A 60 -25.97 14.94 -69.53
N SER A 61 -26.98 15.81 -69.49
CA SER A 61 -27.33 16.54 -68.25
C SER A 61 -27.87 15.60 -67.16
N ALA A 62 -28.72 14.62 -67.50
CA ALA A 62 -29.17 13.61 -66.54
C ALA A 62 -28.00 12.81 -65.96
N VAL A 63 -27.02 12.40 -66.79
CA VAL A 63 -25.79 11.74 -66.32
C VAL A 63 -24.94 12.67 -65.45
N ALA A 64 -24.80 13.95 -65.80
CA ALA A 64 -24.05 14.92 -65.01
C ALA A 64 -24.69 15.15 -63.62
N TYR A 65 -26.02 15.29 -63.55
CA TYR A 65 -26.73 15.40 -62.28
C TYR A 65 -26.66 14.11 -61.45
N ALA A 66 -26.72 12.93 -62.07
CA ALA A 66 -26.53 11.65 -61.39
C ALA A 66 -25.12 11.54 -60.78
N LEU A 67 -24.07 11.88 -61.54
CA LEU A 67 -22.68 11.90 -61.04
C LEU A 67 -22.50 12.92 -59.91
N PHE A 68 -23.06 14.12 -60.04
CA PHE A 68 -23.02 15.14 -59.00
C PHE A 68 -23.73 14.68 -57.71
N ALA A 69 -24.90 14.05 -57.83
CA ALA A 69 -25.63 13.49 -56.70
C ALA A 69 -24.83 12.38 -55.99
N VAL A 70 -24.20 11.48 -56.75
CA VAL A 70 -23.32 10.43 -56.19
C VAL A 70 -22.12 11.03 -55.47
N LEU A 71 -21.47 12.06 -56.02
CA LEU A 71 -20.35 12.75 -55.37
C LEU A 71 -20.78 13.50 -54.11
N ALA A 72 -21.92 14.18 -54.13
CA ALA A 72 -22.46 14.89 -52.97
C ALA A 72 -22.84 13.93 -51.83
N VAL A 73 -23.51 12.82 -52.15
CA VAL A 73 -23.85 11.77 -51.18
C VAL A 73 -22.58 11.08 -50.65
N GLY A 74 -21.64 10.72 -51.52
CA GLY A 74 -20.37 10.11 -51.12
C GLY A 74 -19.55 11.01 -50.19
N GLY A 75 -19.45 12.32 -50.51
CA GLY A 75 -18.81 13.31 -49.66
C GLY A 75 -19.49 13.47 -48.31
N ALA A 76 -20.83 13.52 -48.27
CA ALA A 76 -21.60 13.61 -47.03
C ALA A 76 -21.40 12.37 -46.13
N VAL A 77 -21.41 11.16 -46.72
CA VAL A 77 -21.15 9.90 -46.00
C VAL A 77 -19.73 9.86 -45.44
N LEU A 78 -18.72 10.27 -46.21
CA LEU A 78 -17.33 10.31 -45.76
C LEU A 78 -17.13 11.32 -44.60
N VAL A 79 -17.68 12.53 -44.69
CA VAL A 79 -17.60 13.53 -43.61
C VAL A 79 -18.32 13.07 -42.35
N ASN A 80 -19.49 12.42 -42.49
CA ASN A 80 -20.23 11.90 -41.34
C ASN A 80 -19.51 10.70 -40.70
N GLY A 81 -18.94 9.79 -41.52
CA GLY A 81 -18.14 8.67 -41.03
C GLY A 81 -16.88 9.12 -40.29
N ALA A 82 -16.16 10.10 -40.83
CA ALA A 82 -14.97 10.68 -40.19
C ALA A 82 -15.29 11.40 -38.87
N ARG A 83 -16.39 12.19 -38.82
CA ARG A 83 -16.85 12.81 -37.57
C ARG A 83 -17.35 11.79 -36.55
N SER A 84 -18.00 10.73 -37.02
CA SER A 84 -18.42 9.63 -36.14
C SER A 84 -17.20 8.96 -35.50
N SER A 85 -16.16 8.65 -36.28
CA SER A 85 -14.95 8.01 -35.75
C SER A 85 -14.15 8.92 -34.82
N SER A 86 -14.05 10.23 -35.08
CA SER A 86 -13.43 11.17 -34.13
C SER A 86 -14.21 11.23 -32.82
N ASN A 87 -15.54 11.32 -32.89
CA ASN A 87 -16.40 11.44 -31.72
C ASN A 87 -16.45 10.14 -30.89
N THR A 88 -16.37 8.96 -31.52
CA THR A 88 -16.25 7.69 -30.79
C THR A 88 -14.90 7.54 -30.13
N ASN A 89 -13.81 7.93 -30.81
CA ASN A 89 -12.46 7.91 -30.22
C ASN A 89 -12.33 8.90 -29.05
N GLU A 90 -12.97 10.07 -29.13
CA GLU A 90 -13.01 11.03 -28.04
C GLU A 90 -13.86 10.54 -26.87
N ARG A 91 -15.01 9.91 -27.12
CA ARG A 91 -15.80 9.22 -26.09
C ARG A 91 -15.01 8.12 -25.39
N GLU A 92 -14.35 7.23 -26.12
CA GLU A 92 -13.55 6.15 -25.53
C GLU A 92 -12.39 6.70 -24.66
N ARG A 93 -11.76 7.81 -25.08
CA ARG A 93 -10.74 8.52 -24.28
C ARG A 93 -11.33 9.13 -23.00
N LEU A 94 -12.49 9.79 -23.10
CA LEU A 94 -13.16 10.39 -21.95
C LEU A 94 -13.67 9.31 -20.98
N GLU A 95 -14.23 8.20 -21.48
CA GLU A 95 -14.64 7.04 -20.68
C GLU A 95 -13.45 6.42 -19.93
N LYS A 96 -12.29 6.26 -20.60
CA LYS A 96 -11.03 5.83 -19.94
C LYS A 96 -10.55 6.82 -18.88
N GLN A 97 -10.58 8.12 -19.16
CA GLN A 97 -10.22 9.15 -18.18
C GLN A 97 -11.16 9.16 -16.96
N VAL A 98 -12.47 8.99 -17.17
CA VAL A 98 -13.45 8.87 -16.09
C VAL A 98 -13.21 7.60 -15.27
N ALA A 99 -12.92 6.48 -15.92
CA ALA A 99 -12.57 5.23 -15.24
C ALA A 99 -11.29 5.40 -14.38
N ASP A 100 -10.19 5.90 -14.96
CA ASP A 100 -8.93 6.14 -14.26
C ASP A 100 -9.09 7.11 -13.09
N LEU A 101 -9.77 8.24 -13.28
CA LEU A 101 -10.02 9.22 -12.22
C LEU A 101 -10.93 8.65 -11.12
N SER A 102 -11.94 7.85 -11.48
CA SER A 102 -12.80 7.20 -10.49
C SER A 102 -12.03 6.19 -9.64
N GLY A 103 -11.15 5.39 -10.25
CA GLY A 103 -10.26 4.46 -9.55
C GLY A 103 -9.22 5.16 -8.67
N GLN A 104 -8.64 6.28 -9.13
CA GLN A 104 -7.75 7.10 -8.31
C GLN A 104 -8.46 7.69 -7.10
N LEU A 105 -9.69 8.18 -7.28
CA LEU A 105 -10.50 8.80 -6.22
C LEU A 105 -10.98 7.75 -5.20
N GLU A 106 -11.38 6.56 -5.66
CA GLU A 106 -11.71 5.44 -4.77
C GLU A 106 -10.49 4.96 -3.98
N LYS A 107 -9.32 4.85 -4.62
CA LYS A 107 -8.05 4.54 -3.95
C LYS A 107 -7.68 5.59 -2.90
N GLN A 108 -7.76 6.89 -3.23
CA GLN A 108 -7.52 7.96 -2.28
C GLN A 108 -8.50 7.94 -1.10
N ARG A 109 -9.78 7.62 -1.35
CA ARG A 109 -10.77 7.42 -0.28
C ARG A 109 -10.39 6.24 0.62
N ALA A 110 -9.97 5.11 0.06
CA ALA A 110 -9.53 3.94 0.82
C ALA A 110 -8.27 4.23 1.66
N ASP A 111 -7.26 4.90 1.08
CA ASP A 111 -6.06 5.30 1.82
C ASP A 111 -6.38 6.32 2.94
N THR A 112 -7.27 7.28 2.68
CA THR A 112 -7.72 8.28 3.67
C THR A 112 -8.52 7.63 4.80
N THR A 113 -9.46 6.71 4.50
CA THR A 113 -10.23 6.02 5.54
C THR A 113 -9.34 5.11 6.38
N ALA A 114 -8.39 4.40 5.75
CA ALA A 114 -7.38 3.62 6.47
C ALA A 114 -6.54 4.47 7.43
N HIS A 115 -6.03 5.63 6.97
CA HIS A 115 -5.29 6.57 7.82
C HIS A 115 -6.14 7.06 8.99
N LEU A 116 -7.40 7.44 8.75
CA LEU A 116 -8.32 7.88 9.80
C LEU A 116 -8.65 6.77 10.80
N THR A 117 -8.77 5.51 10.38
CA THR A 117 -8.98 4.39 11.31
C THR A 117 -7.75 4.13 12.16
N SER A 118 -6.54 4.13 11.58
CA SER A 118 -5.29 3.95 12.33
C SER A 118 -5.06 5.12 13.30
N GLN A 119 -5.35 6.36 12.89
CA GLN A 119 -5.24 7.54 13.74
C GLN A 119 -6.20 7.50 14.94
N ARG A 120 -7.45 7.04 14.76
CA ARG A 120 -8.39 6.83 15.88
C ARG A 120 -7.87 5.78 16.86
N ALA A 121 -7.41 4.64 16.36
CA ALA A 121 -6.83 3.58 17.18
C ALA A 121 -5.56 4.06 17.92
N ALA A 122 -4.69 4.82 17.26
CA ALA A 122 -3.55 5.50 17.90
C ALA A 122 -3.98 6.44 19.04
N GLY A 123 -5.04 7.22 18.84
CA GLY A 123 -5.61 8.09 19.87
C GLY A 123 -6.17 7.31 21.07
N GLU A 124 -6.79 6.15 20.85
CA GLU A 124 -7.25 5.25 21.92
C GLU A 124 -6.08 4.62 22.68
N VAL A 125 -5.05 4.16 21.97
CA VAL A 125 -3.80 3.65 22.55
C VAL A 125 -3.11 4.71 23.42
N TYR A 126 -3.03 5.95 22.93
CA TYR A 126 -2.47 7.07 23.69
C TYR A 126 -3.29 7.38 24.95
N LYS A 127 -4.64 7.36 24.86
CA LYS A 127 -5.53 7.49 26.02
C LYS A 127 -5.28 6.38 27.04
N MET A 128 -5.19 5.12 26.62
CA MET A 128 -4.88 4.01 27.55
C MET A 128 -3.58 4.22 28.32
N MET A 129 -2.53 4.77 27.69
CA MET A 129 -1.25 5.08 28.35
C MET A 129 -1.25 6.34 29.24
N THR A 130 -2.33 7.13 29.25
CA THR A 130 -2.40 8.43 29.94
C THR A 130 -3.54 8.55 30.95
N THR A 131 -4.72 7.99 30.66
CA THR A 131 -5.93 8.15 31.49
C THR A 131 -6.23 6.97 32.41
N LEU A 132 -5.68 5.78 32.14
CA LEU A 132 -5.91 4.61 33.01
C LEU A 132 -5.16 4.76 34.34
N PRO A 133 -5.68 4.20 35.45
CA PRO A 133 -5.03 4.27 36.75
C PRO A 133 -3.84 3.30 36.86
N GLY A 134 -2.74 3.79 37.45
CA GLY A 134 -1.60 2.97 37.88
C GLY A 134 -1.06 2.02 36.80
N ASP A 135 -1.04 0.74 37.13
CA ASP A 135 -0.50 -0.35 36.32
C ASP A 135 -1.37 -0.70 35.09
N GLU A 136 -2.65 -0.29 35.05
CA GLU A 136 -3.54 -0.57 33.90
C GLU A 136 -3.09 0.15 32.63
N ARG A 137 -2.32 1.24 32.77
CA ARG A 137 -1.73 1.97 31.64
C ARG A 137 -0.88 1.09 30.73
N LEU A 138 -0.32 0.00 31.26
CA LEU A 138 0.44 -0.99 30.48
C LEU A 138 -0.39 -1.68 29.39
N LYS A 139 -1.72 -1.78 29.55
CA LYS A 139 -2.63 -2.28 28.49
C LYS A 139 -2.50 -1.46 27.20
N GLY A 140 -2.20 -0.16 27.32
CA GLY A 140 -1.91 0.71 26.18
C GLY A 140 -0.61 0.32 25.45
N ILE A 141 0.39 -0.21 26.15
CA ILE A 141 1.63 -0.69 25.55
C ILE A 141 1.38 -1.97 24.75
N ASP A 142 0.59 -2.91 25.31
CA ASP A 142 0.20 -4.15 24.60
C ASP A 142 -0.66 -3.85 23.36
N ALA A 143 -1.51 -2.81 23.44
CA ALA A 143 -2.29 -2.33 22.31
C ALA A 143 -1.41 -1.63 21.24
N LEU A 144 -0.37 -0.90 21.64
CA LEU A 144 0.60 -0.30 20.71
C LEU A 144 1.34 -1.35 19.88
N VAL A 145 1.72 -2.49 20.47
CA VAL A 145 2.38 -3.59 19.74
C VAL A 145 1.46 -4.23 18.68
N LYS A 146 0.14 -4.18 18.88
CA LYS A 146 -0.88 -4.72 17.96
C LYS A 146 -1.35 -3.70 16.91
N LEU A 147 -0.96 -2.43 17.04
CA LEU A 147 -1.40 -1.35 16.16
C LEU A 147 -0.59 -1.36 14.85
N ASP A 148 -1.28 -1.27 13.70
CA ASP A 148 -0.60 -1.02 12.43
C ASP A 148 -0.07 0.43 12.40
N THR A 149 1.21 0.55 12.73
CA THR A 149 1.92 1.83 12.73
C THR A 149 2.32 2.29 11.33
N SER A 150 2.22 1.46 10.28
CA SER A 150 2.63 1.81 8.91
C SER A 150 1.80 2.96 8.31
N LYS A 151 0.56 3.10 8.76
CA LYS A 151 -0.41 4.13 8.33
C LYS A 151 -0.39 5.39 9.20
N LEU A 152 0.49 5.46 10.22
CA LEU A 152 0.61 6.62 11.11
C LEU A 152 1.72 7.56 10.65
N SER A 153 1.53 8.86 10.91
CA SER A 153 2.56 9.86 10.70
C SER A 153 3.82 9.56 11.54
N SER A 154 4.96 10.12 11.13
CA SER A 154 6.21 9.96 11.90
C SER A 154 6.08 10.51 13.33
N LEU A 155 5.35 11.62 13.49
CA LEU A 155 5.15 12.27 14.79
C LEU A 155 4.26 11.42 15.72
N GLU A 156 3.15 10.85 15.22
CA GLU A 156 2.28 9.98 16.01
C GLU A 156 3.01 8.73 16.48
N ARG A 157 3.78 8.08 15.60
CA ARG A 157 4.62 6.93 15.97
C ARG A 157 5.63 7.29 17.05
N GLN A 158 6.32 8.42 16.88
CA GLN A 158 7.30 8.87 17.86
C GLN A 158 6.63 9.17 19.21
N ALA A 159 5.54 9.95 19.24
CA ALA A 159 4.83 10.30 20.46
C ALA A 159 4.30 9.06 21.22
N LEU A 160 3.80 8.05 20.50
CA LEU A 160 3.38 6.77 21.08
C LEU A 160 4.56 5.99 21.67
N ASN A 161 5.68 5.90 20.93
CA ASN A 161 6.89 5.20 21.38
C ASN A 161 7.53 5.89 22.59
N ASP A 162 7.65 7.22 22.57
CA ASP A 162 8.20 8.02 23.65
C ASP A 162 7.32 7.89 24.91
N ARG A 163 5.99 7.97 24.76
CA ARG A 163 5.07 7.76 25.89
C ARG A 163 5.16 6.33 26.44
N ALA A 164 5.25 5.33 25.57
CA ALA A 164 5.41 3.94 25.99
C ALA A 164 6.77 3.69 26.68
N ALA A 165 7.84 4.35 26.24
CA ALA A 165 9.16 4.27 26.86
C ALA A 165 9.17 4.92 28.26
N ILE A 166 8.59 6.12 28.40
CA ILE A 166 8.39 6.79 29.68
C ILE A 166 7.56 5.90 30.62
N LEU A 167 6.45 5.33 30.14
CA LEU A 167 5.57 4.49 30.95
C LEU A 167 6.23 3.16 31.39
N ARG A 168 7.07 2.54 30.55
CA ARG A 168 7.89 1.39 30.95
C ARG A 168 8.87 1.74 32.06
N ARG A 169 9.49 2.93 32.01
CA ARG A 169 10.37 3.43 33.09
C ARG A 169 9.56 3.71 34.36
N GLU A 170 8.54 4.58 34.31
CA GLU A 170 7.66 4.88 35.46
C GLU A 170 7.18 3.61 36.19
N THR A 171 6.68 2.64 35.42
CA THR A 171 6.11 1.40 35.98
C THR A 171 7.20 0.42 36.39
N GLY A 172 8.34 0.45 35.69
CA GLY A 172 9.53 -0.32 36.03
C GLY A 172 10.10 0.10 37.38
N ASP A 173 10.44 1.38 37.53
CA ASP A 173 11.01 1.96 38.76
C ASP A 173 10.11 1.69 39.97
N ALA A 174 8.79 1.83 39.78
CA ALA A 174 7.80 1.48 40.80
C ALA A 174 7.80 -0.02 41.15
N ALA A 175 7.93 -0.93 40.16
CA ALA A 175 8.01 -2.37 40.38
C ALA A 175 9.32 -2.78 41.08
N LEU A 176 10.44 -2.15 40.71
CA LEU A 176 11.75 -2.35 41.33
C LEU A 176 11.70 -1.96 42.82
N GLU A 177 11.18 -0.78 43.15
CA GLU A 177 11.07 -0.34 44.53
C GLU A 177 10.06 -1.16 45.36
N ARG A 178 8.90 -1.53 44.77
CA ARG A 178 7.99 -2.50 45.41
C ARG A 178 8.70 -3.84 45.71
N GLY A 179 9.49 -4.35 44.77
CA GLY A 179 10.28 -5.56 44.94
C GLY A 179 11.35 -5.44 46.04
N LYS A 180 12.09 -4.33 46.08
CA LYS A 180 13.06 -4.04 47.16
C LYS A 180 12.38 -3.88 48.54
N ILE A 181 11.18 -3.29 48.60
CA ILE A 181 10.39 -3.21 49.84
C ILE A 181 9.94 -4.60 50.30
N ALA A 182 9.37 -5.41 49.41
CA ALA A 182 8.97 -6.79 49.70
C ALA A 182 10.17 -7.63 50.18
N PHE A 183 11.35 -7.42 49.58
CA PHE A 183 12.58 -8.10 49.98
C PHE A 183 13.00 -7.74 51.41
N ARG A 184 12.96 -6.46 51.77
CA ARG A 184 13.20 -5.99 53.15
C ARG A 184 12.18 -6.53 54.16
N LYS A 185 10.95 -6.79 53.74
CA LYS A 185 9.89 -7.42 54.55
C LYS A 185 9.97 -8.95 54.61
N ASN A 186 10.92 -9.57 53.91
CA ASN A 186 11.04 -11.02 53.74
C ASN A 186 9.85 -11.67 52.98
N GLU A 187 9.09 -10.89 52.21
CA GLU A 187 7.92 -11.33 51.43
C GLU A 187 8.35 -11.92 50.06
N MET A 188 9.13 -13.01 50.06
CA MET A 188 9.78 -13.56 48.86
C MET A 188 8.83 -13.84 47.66
N PRO A 189 7.58 -14.31 47.82
CA PRO A 189 6.64 -14.43 46.70
C PRO A 189 6.34 -13.09 46.01
N ALA A 190 6.18 -12.01 46.79
CA ALA A 190 5.94 -10.66 46.25
C ALA A 190 7.20 -10.07 45.60
N VAL A 191 8.40 -10.43 46.07
CA VAL A 191 9.66 -10.11 45.37
C VAL A 191 9.68 -10.75 43.98
N VAL A 192 9.31 -12.04 43.90
CA VAL A 192 9.25 -12.77 42.63
C VAL A 192 8.27 -12.12 41.66
N GLU A 193 7.06 -11.80 42.12
CA GLU A 193 6.02 -11.15 41.31
C GLU A 193 6.50 -9.79 40.77
N ASN A 194 6.93 -8.88 41.65
CA ASN A 194 7.28 -7.51 41.25
C ASN A 194 8.54 -7.45 40.40
N LEU A 195 9.59 -8.21 40.74
CA LEU A 195 10.88 -8.13 40.02
C LEU A 195 10.92 -8.96 38.74
N SER A 196 10.16 -10.06 38.63
CA SER A 196 10.01 -10.75 37.33
C SER A 196 9.29 -9.85 36.32
N ARG A 197 8.24 -9.15 36.76
CA ARG A 197 7.54 -8.15 35.94
C ARG A 197 8.43 -6.95 35.58
N PHE A 198 9.28 -6.50 36.50
CA PHE A 198 10.28 -5.47 36.22
C PHE A 198 11.23 -5.88 35.08
N LEU A 199 11.86 -7.06 35.19
CA LEU A 199 12.78 -7.57 34.17
C LEU A 199 12.09 -7.77 32.81
N ALA A 200 10.81 -8.15 32.79
CA ALA A 200 10.01 -8.27 31.57
C ALA A 200 9.73 -6.93 30.86
N MET A 201 9.90 -5.79 31.53
CA MET A 201 9.74 -4.45 30.93
C MET A 201 11.00 -3.94 30.20
N ASN A 202 12.06 -4.76 30.10
CA ASN A 202 13.37 -4.41 29.53
C ASN A 202 13.99 -3.15 30.16
N PRO A 203 14.31 -3.19 31.47
CA PRO A 203 14.92 -2.07 32.18
C PRO A 203 16.38 -1.84 31.75
N GLN A 204 16.97 -0.72 32.21
CA GLN A 204 18.39 -0.45 31.98
C GLN A 204 19.27 -1.52 32.66
N GLU A 205 20.42 -1.85 32.06
CA GLU A 205 21.25 -2.98 32.52
C GLU A 205 21.66 -2.89 33.99
N ALA A 206 21.93 -1.68 34.51
CA ALA A 206 22.26 -1.48 35.92
C ALA A 206 21.13 -1.94 36.85
N ASP A 207 19.90 -1.48 36.61
CA ASP A 207 18.73 -1.88 37.39
C ASP A 207 18.35 -3.35 37.15
N ALA A 208 18.60 -3.86 35.92
CA ALA A 208 18.39 -5.26 35.58
C ALA A 208 19.32 -6.20 36.38
N LEU A 209 20.57 -5.79 36.63
CA LEU A 209 21.50 -6.52 37.48
C LEU A 209 21.04 -6.50 38.95
N ASP A 210 20.69 -5.33 39.49
CA ASP A 210 20.12 -5.17 40.84
C ASP A 210 18.88 -6.07 41.04
N ALA A 211 17.93 -6.01 40.10
CA ALA A 211 16.73 -6.85 40.14
C ALA A 211 17.07 -8.34 40.03
N SER A 212 18.07 -8.73 39.23
CA SER A 212 18.52 -10.12 39.12
C SER A 212 19.10 -10.64 40.44
N PHE A 213 19.82 -9.81 41.21
CA PHE A 213 20.29 -10.16 42.55
C PHE A 213 19.15 -10.43 43.53
N PHE A 214 18.20 -9.50 43.67
CA PHE A 214 17.08 -9.64 44.59
C PHE A 214 16.14 -10.80 44.19
N LEU A 215 15.84 -10.93 42.89
CA LEU A 215 14.99 -12.00 42.36
C LEU A 215 15.66 -13.39 42.46
N GLY A 216 16.95 -13.47 42.14
CA GLY A 216 17.74 -14.69 42.30
C GLY A 216 17.83 -15.14 43.76
N THR A 217 17.99 -14.18 44.69
CA THR A 217 17.94 -14.45 46.13
C THR A 217 16.56 -14.95 46.58
N ALA A 218 15.48 -14.32 46.10
CA ALA A 218 14.12 -14.75 46.42
C ALA A 218 13.81 -16.18 45.91
N TYR A 219 14.21 -16.50 44.67
CA TYR A 219 14.08 -17.87 44.15
C TYR A 219 14.92 -18.88 44.94
N ASN A 220 16.14 -18.52 45.39
CA ASN A 220 16.95 -19.39 46.24
C ASN A 220 16.27 -19.68 47.58
N GLN A 221 15.71 -18.66 48.25
CA GLN A 221 14.98 -18.83 49.51
C GLN A 221 13.69 -19.67 49.33
N LEU A 222 13.01 -19.53 48.18
CA LEU A 222 11.85 -20.34 47.80
C LEU A 222 12.21 -21.75 47.28
N ARG A 223 13.48 -22.17 47.38
CA ARG A 223 14.05 -23.43 46.87
C ARG A 223 13.89 -23.67 45.36
N GLN A 224 13.59 -22.63 44.58
CA GLN A 224 13.50 -22.69 43.11
C GLN A 224 14.88 -22.48 42.50
N HIS A 225 15.83 -23.36 42.84
CA HIS A 225 17.24 -23.19 42.52
C HIS A 225 17.52 -23.12 41.01
N ASP A 226 16.77 -23.85 40.18
CA ASP A 226 16.86 -23.79 38.71
C ASP A 226 16.65 -22.37 38.16
N LYS A 227 15.74 -21.59 38.77
CA LYS A 227 15.47 -20.20 38.38
C LYS A 227 16.44 -19.22 39.03
N ALA A 228 16.97 -19.55 40.21
CA ALA A 228 17.95 -18.72 40.92
C ALA A 228 19.31 -18.67 40.21
N VAL A 229 19.79 -19.81 39.71
CA VAL A 229 21.09 -19.93 39.01
C VAL A 229 21.33 -18.86 37.93
N PRO A 230 20.50 -18.73 36.87
CA PRO A 230 20.79 -17.79 35.78
C PRO A 230 20.77 -16.32 36.23
N LEU A 231 19.92 -15.96 37.20
CA LEU A 231 19.81 -14.60 37.71
C LEU A 231 20.99 -14.21 38.60
N LEU A 232 21.41 -15.11 39.50
CA LEU A 232 22.58 -14.91 40.35
C LEU A 232 23.88 -14.94 39.52
N ALA A 233 23.98 -15.81 38.51
CA ALA A 233 25.11 -15.82 37.58
C ALA A 233 25.24 -14.49 36.82
N ARG A 234 24.14 -13.99 36.23
CA ARG A 234 24.12 -12.68 35.55
C ARG A 234 24.63 -11.56 36.46
N PHE A 235 24.18 -11.50 37.71
CA PHE A 235 24.64 -10.49 38.66
C PHE A 235 26.14 -10.62 38.99
N VAL A 236 26.62 -11.84 39.27
CA VAL A 236 28.03 -12.12 39.61
C VAL A 236 28.97 -11.84 38.43
N GLU A 237 28.52 -12.02 37.19
CA GLU A 237 29.28 -11.71 35.98
C GLU A 237 29.25 -10.22 35.63
N GLY A 238 28.09 -9.57 35.80
CA GLY A 238 27.85 -8.17 35.44
C GLY A 238 28.42 -7.15 36.43
N ASP A 239 28.08 -7.24 37.72
CA ASP A 239 28.60 -6.30 38.74
C ASP A 239 29.74 -6.90 39.56
N LYS A 240 30.93 -6.88 38.96
CA LYS A 240 32.18 -7.36 39.58
C LYS A 240 32.64 -6.53 40.79
N LYS A 241 32.10 -5.33 41.00
CA LYS A 241 32.50 -4.41 42.08
C LYS A 241 31.50 -4.32 43.23
N SER A 242 30.34 -4.98 43.11
CA SER A 242 29.31 -4.96 44.13
C SER A 242 29.80 -5.45 45.48
N LYS A 243 29.40 -4.76 46.55
CA LYS A 243 29.62 -5.21 47.93
C LYS A 243 28.81 -6.45 48.31
N THR A 244 27.79 -6.80 47.51
CA THR A 244 26.97 -8.00 47.69
C THR A 244 27.32 -9.13 46.72
N ARG A 245 28.36 -8.97 45.87
CA ARG A 245 28.79 -10.01 44.93
C ARG A 245 29.25 -11.27 45.65
N ASP A 246 29.94 -11.17 46.78
CA ASP A 246 30.33 -12.32 47.58
C ASP A 246 29.11 -13.10 48.13
N TYR A 247 28.11 -12.39 48.66
CA TYR A 247 26.83 -13.00 49.06
C TYR A 247 26.10 -13.65 47.88
N ALA A 248 26.06 -13.00 46.71
CA ALA A 248 25.47 -13.56 45.51
C ALA A 248 26.21 -14.83 45.04
N MET A 249 27.54 -14.86 45.13
CA MET A 249 28.36 -16.06 44.84
C MET A 249 28.09 -17.19 45.83
N LEU A 250 27.84 -16.89 47.11
CA LEU A 250 27.44 -17.89 48.11
C LEU A 250 26.08 -18.54 47.74
N LEU A 251 25.09 -17.72 47.35
CA LEU A 251 23.77 -18.18 46.94
C LEU A 251 23.80 -18.88 45.57
N LEU A 252 24.67 -18.46 44.66
CA LEU A 252 24.89 -19.12 43.37
C LEU A 252 25.51 -20.50 43.56
N ALA A 253 26.57 -20.59 44.39
CA ALA A 253 27.17 -21.86 44.78
C ALA A 253 26.16 -22.79 45.45
N GLN A 254 25.32 -22.26 46.37
CA GLN A 254 24.20 -23.04 46.93
C GLN A 254 23.26 -23.55 45.83
N SER A 255 22.80 -22.68 44.93
CA SER A 255 21.88 -23.06 43.86
C SER A 255 22.47 -24.10 42.90
N TYR A 256 23.78 -24.05 42.65
CA TYR A 256 24.48 -25.08 41.89
C TYR A 256 24.60 -26.41 42.65
N GLN A 257 24.75 -26.42 43.98
CA GLN A 257 24.75 -27.67 44.75
C GLN A 257 23.37 -28.35 44.74
N GLU A 258 22.31 -27.58 44.92
CA GLU A 258 20.93 -28.09 44.95
C GLU A 258 20.46 -28.56 43.56
N THR A 259 21.00 -27.99 42.48
CA THR A 259 20.76 -28.47 41.09
C THR A 259 21.76 -29.54 40.62
N GLY A 260 22.61 -30.08 41.52
CA GLY A 260 23.57 -31.15 41.21
C GLY A 260 24.79 -30.72 40.38
N ALA A 261 24.93 -29.44 40.05
CA ALA A 261 26.07 -28.87 39.34
C ALA A 261 27.28 -28.64 40.26
N PHE A 262 27.75 -29.71 40.93
CA PHE A 262 28.75 -29.64 42.00
C PHE A 262 30.09 -29.04 41.57
N ASP A 263 30.54 -29.26 40.33
CA ASP A 263 31.76 -28.67 39.80
C ASP A 263 31.64 -27.14 39.70
N LYS A 264 30.55 -26.64 39.10
CA LYS A 264 30.26 -25.19 39.01
C LYS A 264 30.12 -24.56 40.39
N ALA A 265 29.53 -25.27 41.35
CA ALA A 265 29.50 -24.82 42.74
C ALA A 265 30.92 -24.68 43.31
N ALA A 266 31.76 -25.70 43.16
CA ALA A 266 33.15 -25.66 43.63
C ALA A 266 33.94 -24.53 42.95
N ASP A 267 33.76 -24.32 41.65
CA ASP A 267 34.45 -23.27 40.87
C ASP A 267 34.04 -21.88 41.35
N THR A 268 32.73 -21.63 41.49
CA THR A 268 32.17 -20.38 42.04
C THR A 268 32.74 -20.08 43.43
N VAL A 269 32.85 -21.09 44.29
CA VAL A 269 33.42 -20.91 45.64
C VAL A 269 34.93 -20.66 45.62
N ARG A 270 35.69 -21.30 44.71
CA ARG A 270 37.12 -21.00 44.55
C ARG A 270 37.34 -19.56 44.09
N ASP A 271 36.56 -19.07 43.11
CA ASP A 271 36.61 -17.66 42.67
C ASP A 271 36.25 -16.70 43.81
N ALA A 272 35.21 -17.01 44.61
CA ALA A 272 34.81 -16.19 45.74
C ALA A 272 35.90 -16.09 46.81
N LEU A 273 36.55 -17.20 47.16
CA LEU A 273 37.64 -17.22 48.14
C LEU A 273 38.94 -16.56 47.64
N ALA A 274 39.19 -16.58 46.33
CA ALA A 274 40.32 -15.88 45.71
C ALA A 274 40.06 -14.36 45.62
N THR A 275 38.85 -13.96 45.23
CA THR A 275 38.47 -12.55 45.05
C THR A 275 38.19 -11.84 46.37
N TYR A 276 37.59 -12.53 47.36
CA TYR A 276 37.15 -11.96 48.64
C TYR A 276 37.76 -12.70 49.84
N PRO A 277 39.10 -12.66 50.05
CA PRO A 277 39.78 -13.41 51.10
C PRO A 277 39.36 -13.02 52.53
N ALA A 278 38.74 -11.85 52.71
CA ALA A 278 38.24 -11.33 53.99
C ALA A 278 36.70 -11.29 54.09
N THR A 279 35.97 -12.03 53.25
CA THR A 279 34.49 -12.09 53.31
C THR A 279 33.97 -12.68 54.64
N GLN A 280 32.89 -12.11 55.17
CA GLN A 280 32.18 -12.66 56.33
C GLN A 280 31.61 -14.07 56.09
N TYR A 281 31.42 -14.46 54.83
CA TYR A 281 30.88 -15.75 54.43
C TYR A 281 31.92 -16.88 54.31
N LEU A 282 33.19 -16.60 54.65
CA LEU A 282 34.36 -17.47 54.43
C LEU A 282 34.18 -18.88 55.04
N SER A 283 33.53 -19.00 56.20
CA SER A 283 33.22 -20.30 56.81
C SER A 283 32.24 -21.12 55.96
N GLN A 284 31.16 -20.49 55.48
CA GLN A 284 30.16 -21.17 54.65
C GLN A 284 30.73 -21.53 53.27
N PHE A 285 31.58 -20.67 52.69
CA PHE A 285 32.32 -21.01 51.48
C PHE A 285 33.19 -22.26 51.66
N ARG A 286 34.03 -22.34 52.71
CA ARG A 286 34.85 -23.53 52.97
C ARG A 286 33.99 -24.79 53.19
N GLY A 287 32.86 -24.67 53.89
CA GLY A 287 31.88 -25.74 54.06
C GLY A 287 31.31 -26.23 52.72
N ARG A 288 30.83 -25.30 51.88
CA ARG A 288 30.26 -25.60 50.56
C ARG A 288 31.28 -26.19 49.59
N LEU A 289 32.51 -25.69 49.56
CA LEU A 289 33.59 -26.29 48.74
C LEU A 289 33.86 -27.74 49.14
N SER A 290 33.84 -28.02 50.43
CA SER A 290 34.07 -29.37 50.97
C SER A 290 32.92 -30.32 50.65
N SER A 291 31.66 -29.87 50.77
CA SER A 291 30.50 -30.70 50.39
C SER A 291 30.38 -30.89 48.87
N ALA A 292 30.61 -29.84 48.07
CA ALA A 292 30.63 -29.93 46.60
C ALA A 292 31.65 -30.97 46.11
N LYS A 293 32.89 -30.94 46.63
CA LYS A 293 33.93 -31.93 46.28
C LYS A 293 33.54 -33.36 46.66
N ARG A 294 32.92 -33.58 47.82
CA ARG A 294 32.47 -34.93 48.24
C ARG A 294 31.34 -35.46 47.36
N ALA A 295 30.38 -34.60 47.00
CA ALA A 295 29.29 -34.96 46.10
C ALA A 295 29.80 -35.24 44.67
N ALA A 296 30.69 -34.39 44.13
CA ALA A 296 31.33 -34.61 42.83
C ALA A 296 32.18 -35.90 42.79
N ALA A 297 32.81 -36.28 43.90
CA ALA A 297 33.55 -37.54 44.04
C ALA A 297 32.66 -38.79 44.22
N GLY A 298 31.35 -38.69 44.01
CA GLY A 298 30.41 -39.82 44.08
C GLY A 298 30.01 -40.25 45.50
N GLY A 299 30.25 -39.43 46.52
CA GLY A 299 29.83 -39.71 47.89
C GLY A 299 28.31 -39.62 48.05
N THR A 300 27.61 -40.76 48.03
CA THR A 300 26.14 -40.87 48.14
C THR A 300 25.58 -40.65 49.55
N ASP A 301 26.22 -39.79 50.34
CA ASP A 301 25.65 -39.31 51.61
C ASP A 301 25.02 -37.93 51.38
N ALA A 302 23.81 -37.95 50.81
CA ALA A 302 22.88 -36.83 50.82
C ALA A 302 22.31 -36.60 52.23
N ALA A 303 23.21 -36.39 53.21
CA ALA A 303 22.87 -35.91 54.53
C ALA A 303 22.37 -34.46 54.38
N ALA A 304 21.06 -34.33 54.18
CA ALA A 304 20.34 -33.07 54.24
C ALA A 304 20.47 -32.48 55.65
N LEU A 305 21.57 -31.78 55.89
CA LEU A 305 21.77 -31.00 57.09
C LEU A 305 20.73 -29.88 57.14
N PRO A 306 20.24 -29.53 58.35
CA PRO A 306 19.04 -28.71 58.49
C PRO A 306 19.24 -27.34 57.84
N ALA A 307 18.14 -26.79 57.34
CA ALA A 307 18.11 -25.46 56.74
C ALA A 307 18.81 -24.46 57.66
N ALA A 308 19.98 -23.98 57.23
CA ALA A 308 20.66 -22.89 57.91
C ALA A 308 19.67 -21.71 57.90
N ALA A 309 19.26 -21.27 59.09
CA ALA A 309 18.39 -20.12 59.26
C ALA A 309 18.95 -18.96 58.43
N PRO A 310 18.11 -18.19 57.71
CA PRO A 310 18.59 -17.22 56.74
C PRO A 310 19.54 -16.25 57.44
N ALA A 311 20.83 -16.29 57.04
CA ALA A 311 21.77 -15.24 57.39
C ALA A 311 21.15 -13.95 56.86
N GLY A 312 20.72 -13.09 57.78
CA GLY A 312 19.87 -11.94 57.47
C GLY A 312 20.45 -11.17 56.31
N ALA A 313 19.64 -10.98 55.25
CA ALA A 313 20.10 -10.34 54.04
C ALA A 313 20.80 -9.01 54.40
N PRO A 314 22.00 -8.73 53.87
CA PRO A 314 22.71 -7.51 54.22
C PRO A 314 21.78 -6.33 53.95
N GLN A 315 21.51 -5.54 55.00
CA GLN A 315 20.62 -4.39 54.87
C GLN A 315 21.20 -3.48 53.79
N ALA A 316 20.40 -3.21 52.75
CA ALA A 316 20.80 -2.32 51.68
C ALA A 316 21.03 -0.93 52.28
N THR A 317 22.30 -0.58 52.52
CA THR A 317 22.68 0.76 52.97
C THR A 317 22.17 1.77 51.94
N PRO A 318 21.41 2.79 52.34
CA PRO A 318 20.86 3.76 51.40
C PRO A 318 22.00 4.43 50.62
N ALA A 319 21.84 4.52 49.30
CA ALA A 319 22.74 5.31 48.48
C ALA A 319 22.73 6.75 49.01
N VAL A 320 23.93 7.30 49.23
CA VAL A 320 24.11 8.66 49.75
C VAL A 320 23.46 9.63 48.78
N GLN A 321 22.44 10.37 49.24
CA GLN A 321 21.87 11.47 48.49
C GLN A 321 22.96 12.54 48.33
N THR A 322 23.46 12.73 47.11
CA THR A 322 24.27 13.89 46.77
C THR A 322 23.40 15.13 46.87
N ALA A 323 23.68 15.99 47.84
CA ALA A 323 22.97 17.25 48.02
C ALA A 323 23.09 18.13 46.75
N PRO A 324 22.07 18.93 46.41
CA PRO A 324 22.17 19.90 45.34
C PRO A 324 23.19 20.99 45.74
N ALA A 325 24.23 21.15 44.93
CA ALA A 325 25.08 22.34 45.01
C ALA A 325 24.26 23.54 44.54
N GLY A 326 24.13 24.56 45.40
CA GLY A 326 23.43 25.78 45.05
C GLY A 326 24.27 26.70 44.17
N GLN A 327 23.63 27.23 43.14
CA GLN A 327 23.81 28.59 42.60
C GLN A 327 22.55 28.96 41.81
#